data_AF-A0A2T0B939-F1
#
_entry.id   AF-A0A2T0B939-F1
#
_cell.length_a   1.000
_cell.length_b   1.000
_cell.length_c   1.000
_cell.angle_alpha   90.00
_cell.angle_beta   90.00
_cell.angle_gamma   90.00
#
_symmetry.space_group_name_H-M   'P 1'
#
loop_
_entity.id
_entity.type
_entity.pdbx_description
1 polymer ?
#
loop_
_entity_poly.entity_id
_entity_poly.type
_entity_poly.pdbx_seq_one_letter_code
_entity_poly.pdbx_strand_id
1 'polypeptide(L)'
;MKKSIAIITFLLIIISVPFGIIKLKTSIQQKHISEKLIRFHVIANSDLPYDQKLKLEVKDGVLQYISPKLKECKDINQSRKVIKDNDAAIKEIANKIIKENGYNYNINTKLSYENFPIKTYGNISLPQGKYEAYRIIIGEGKGQNWWCVMFPPLCFVDITKGQVAYKETEKEMKSVLNESEYKAIDNGIQYSKNSNNKEKKIKMKFKIFEVIEDIFS
;
A
#
# COMPACT_ATOMS: atom_id res chain seq x y z
N MET A 1 -38.06 -13.09 -31.97
CA MET A 1 -37.83 -11.75 -31.35
C MET A 1 -38.00 -11.76 -29.84
N LYS A 2 -39.20 -11.97 -29.27
CA LYS A 2 -39.40 -11.98 -27.80
C LYS A 2 -38.56 -13.04 -27.05
N LYS A 3 -38.43 -14.25 -27.61
CA LYS A 3 -37.59 -15.34 -27.05
C LYS A 3 -36.10 -14.99 -27.05
N SER A 4 -35.61 -14.41 -28.16
CA SER A 4 -34.21 -13.97 -28.29
C SER A 4 -33.86 -12.81 -27.35
N ILE A 5 -34.79 -11.88 -27.12
CA ILE A 5 -34.63 -10.78 -26.16
C ILE A 5 -34.54 -11.32 -24.73
N ALA A 6 -35.41 -12.27 -24.34
CA ALA A 6 -35.39 -12.89 -23.02
C ALA A 6 -34.06 -13.63 -22.72
N ILE A 7 -33.51 -14.32 -23.72
CA ILE A 7 -32.22 -15.03 -23.62
C ILE A 7 -31.05 -14.04 -23.43
N ILE A 8 -31.03 -12.92 -24.18
CA ILE A 8 -30.01 -11.89 -24.04
C ILE A 8 -30.07 -11.22 -22.66
N THR A 9 -31.26 -10.88 -22.18
CA THR A 9 -31.42 -10.31 -20.82
C THR A 9 -30.98 -11.29 -19.73
N PHE A 10 -31.25 -12.58 -19.90
CA PHE A 10 -30.84 -13.60 -18.94
C PHE A 10 -29.32 -13.79 -18.90
N LEU A 11 -28.66 -13.81 -20.07
CA LEU A 11 -27.19 -13.85 -20.18
C LEU A 11 -26.52 -12.61 -19.57
N LEU A 12 -27.08 -11.42 -19.74
CA LEU A 12 -26.57 -10.18 -19.13
C LEU A 12 -26.67 -10.21 -17.59
N ILE A 13 -27.73 -10.79 -17.05
CA ILE A 13 -27.89 -10.98 -15.60
C ILE A 13 -26.86 -12.01 -15.08
N ILE A 14 -26.68 -13.12 -15.81
CA ILE A 14 -25.70 -14.16 -15.45
C ILE A 14 -24.26 -13.63 -15.43
N ILE A 15 -23.91 -12.65 -16.26
CA ILE A 15 -22.56 -12.05 -16.28
C ILE A 15 -22.41 -10.95 -15.22
N SER A 16 -23.45 -10.14 -15.01
CA SER A 16 -23.38 -8.98 -14.09
C SER A 16 -23.38 -9.37 -12.61
N VAL A 17 -24.13 -10.41 -12.22
CA VAL A 17 -24.20 -10.90 -10.83
C VAL A 17 -22.83 -11.39 -10.30
N PRO A 18 -22.10 -12.30 -10.97
CA PRO A 18 -20.79 -12.75 -10.49
C PRO A 18 -19.76 -11.62 -10.50
N PHE A 19 -19.82 -10.69 -11.46
CA PHE A 19 -18.94 -9.53 -11.49
C PHE A 19 -19.19 -8.59 -10.29
N GLY A 20 -20.45 -8.35 -9.93
CA GLY A 20 -20.83 -7.59 -8.74
C GLY A 20 -20.33 -8.24 -7.44
N ILE A 21 -20.47 -9.57 -7.32
CA ILE A 21 -19.98 -10.34 -6.16
C ILE A 21 -18.45 -10.27 -6.04
N ILE A 22 -17.72 -10.38 -7.15
CA ILE A 22 -16.25 -10.27 -7.16
C ILE A 22 -15.82 -8.89 -6.69
N LYS A 23 -16.41 -7.82 -7.24
CA LYS A 23 -16.08 -6.44 -6.86
C LYS A 23 -16.38 -6.18 -5.39
N LEU A 24 -17.51 -6.67 -4.88
CA LEU A 24 -17.88 -6.55 -3.48
C LEU A 24 -16.87 -7.26 -2.58
N LYS A 25 -16.51 -8.52 -2.90
CA LYS A 25 -15.54 -9.30 -2.13
C LYS A 25 -14.17 -8.62 -2.09
N THR A 26 -13.68 -8.12 -3.22
CA THR A 26 -12.42 -7.35 -3.29
C THR A 26 -12.48 -6.07 -2.46
N SER A 27 -13.61 -5.34 -2.49
CA SER A 27 -13.77 -4.12 -1.70
C SER A 27 -13.81 -4.38 -0.19
N ILE A 28 -14.50 -5.44 0.24
CA ILE A 28 -14.55 -5.86 1.64
C ILE A 28 -13.15 -6.23 2.11
N GLN A 29 -12.43 -7.04 1.32
CA GLN A 29 -11.07 -7.44 1.66
C GLN A 29 -10.09 -6.25 1.71
N GLN A 30 -10.20 -5.31 0.76
CA GLN A 30 -9.43 -4.06 0.79
C GLN A 30 -9.70 -3.28 2.07
N LYS A 31 -10.97 -3.17 2.48
CA LYS A 31 -11.38 -2.49 3.71
C LYS A 31 -10.76 -3.14 4.95
N HIS A 32 -10.87 -4.46 5.10
CA HIS A 32 -10.27 -5.20 6.22
C HIS A 32 -8.76 -5.01 6.32
N ILE A 33 -8.05 -5.03 5.18
CA ILE A 33 -6.61 -4.74 5.16
C ILE A 33 -6.37 -3.29 5.59
N SER A 34 -7.13 -2.33 5.05
CA SER A 34 -6.92 -0.91 5.33
C SER A 34 -7.11 -0.51 6.79
N GLU A 35 -8.01 -1.18 7.52
CA GLU A 35 -8.30 -0.92 8.93
C GLU A 35 -7.19 -1.40 9.87
N LYS A 36 -6.27 -2.24 9.37
CA LYS A 36 -5.16 -2.82 10.15
C LYS A 36 -3.83 -2.12 9.91
N LEU A 37 -3.79 -1.11 9.05
CA LEU A 37 -2.58 -0.41 8.65
C LEU A 37 -2.67 1.08 8.97
N ILE A 38 -1.55 1.67 9.39
CA ILE A 38 -1.34 3.12 9.33
C ILE A 38 -0.31 3.38 8.25
N ARG A 39 -0.72 4.07 7.19
CA ARG A 39 0.16 4.49 6.11
C ARG A 39 0.93 5.75 6.50
N PHE A 40 2.03 6.00 5.80
CA PHE A 40 2.81 7.21 5.97
C PHE A 40 3.22 7.76 4.62
N HIS A 41 3.18 9.09 4.48
CA HIS A 41 3.83 9.72 3.35
C HIS A 41 4.31 11.14 3.65
N VAL A 42 5.40 11.49 2.98
CA VAL A 42 5.95 12.85 2.94
C VAL A 42 5.70 13.40 1.55
N ILE A 43 5.09 14.58 1.46
CA ILE A 43 4.75 15.28 0.22
C ILE A 43 5.72 16.45 0.08
N ALA A 44 6.44 16.50 -1.04
CA ALA A 44 7.34 17.60 -1.36
C ALA A 44 6.57 18.88 -1.69
N ASN A 45 7.23 20.02 -1.56
CA ASN A 45 6.69 21.31 -1.97
C ASN A 45 6.39 21.35 -3.48
N SER A 46 7.32 20.89 -4.32
CA SER A 46 7.16 20.75 -5.77
C SER A 46 7.88 19.51 -6.33
N ASP A 47 7.77 19.28 -7.64
CA ASP A 47 8.49 18.20 -8.35
C ASP A 47 9.94 18.55 -8.70
N LEU A 48 10.43 19.72 -8.31
CA LEU A 48 11.79 20.14 -8.59
C LEU A 48 12.81 19.28 -7.81
N PRO A 49 13.98 18.97 -8.39
CA PRO A 49 14.94 18.04 -7.78
C PRO A 49 15.34 18.38 -6.34
N TYR A 50 15.46 19.68 -6.02
CA TYR A 50 15.83 20.13 -4.68
C TYR A 50 14.72 19.89 -3.64
N ASP A 51 13.44 20.06 -4.00
CA ASP A 51 12.30 19.77 -3.14
C ASP A 51 12.13 18.25 -2.95
N GLN A 52 12.43 17.48 -3.99
CA GLN A 52 12.45 16.01 -3.91
C GLN A 52 13.56 15.51 -2.99
N LYS A 53 14.74 16.13 -3.03
CA LYS A 53 15.85 15.85 -2.11
C LYS A 53 15.48 16.23 -0.68
N LEU A 54 14.96 17.43 -0.47
CA LEU A 54 14.53 17.92 0.85
C LEU A 54 13.48 16.99 1.48
N LYS A 55 12.52 16.49 0.70
CA LYS A 55 11.54 15.49 1.14
C LYS A 55 12.21 14.23 1.68
N LEU A 56 13.25 13.73 1.01
CA LEU A 56 13.96 12.53 1.46
C LEU A 56 14.72 12.80 2.77
N GLU A 57 15.37 13.97 2.91
CA GLU A 57 16.06 14.35 4.15
C GLU A 57 15.08 14.48 5.33
N VAL A 58 13.94 15.17 5.13
CA VAL A 58 12.86 15.27 6.14
C VAL A 58 12.35 13.89 6.51
N LYS A 59 12.10 13.03 5.51
CA LYS A 59 11.67 11.64 5.72
C LYS A 59 12.68 10.87 6.57
N ASP A 60 13.97 10.93 6.25
CA ASP A 60 15.02 10.20 6.96
C ASP A 60 15.14 10.67 8.41
N GLY A 61 15.18 11.98 8.66
CA GLY A 61 15.26 12.53 10.02
C GLY A 61 14.03 12.20 10.88
N VAL A 62 12.83 12.28 10.30
CA VAL A 62 11.60 11.92 11.01
C VAL A 62 11.55 10.43 11.32
N LEU A 63 11.88 9.58 10.34
CA LEU A 63 11.92 8.14 10.55
C LEU A 63 12.95 7.79 11.62
N GLN A 64 14.15 8.36 11.61
CA GLN A 64 15.16 8.11 12.63
C GLN A 64 14.63 8.35 14.06
N TYR A 65 13.79 9.37 14.26
CA TYR A 65 13.21 9.70 15.56
C TYR A 65 12.03 8.80 15.96
N ILE A 66 11.08 8.57 15.06
CA ILE A 66 9.81 7.89 15.40
C ILE A 66 9.93 6.36 15.31
N SER A 67 10.89 5.85 14.53
CA SER A 67 11.05 4.41 14.29
C SER A 67 11.20 3.59 15.57
N PRO A 68 12.10 3.93 16.52
CA PRO A 68 12.29 3.14 17.72
C PRO A 68 10.99 3.04 18.56
N LYS A 69 10.23 4.13 18.64
CA LYS A 69 8.97 4.20 19.40
C LYS A 69 7.87 3.33 18.78
N LEU A 70 7.83 3.26 17.45
CA LEU A 70 6.85 2.43 16.72
C LEU A 70 7.18 0.94 16.77
N LYS A 71 8.46 0.55 16.88
CA LYS A 71 8.87 -0.85 17.03
C LYS A 71 8.35 -1.50 18.32
N GLU A 72 8.10 -0.71 19.35
CA GLU A 72 7.56 -1.18 20.63
C GLU A 72 6.03 -1.34 20.62
N CYS A 73 5.35 -0.81 19.59
CA CYS A 73 3.90 -0.88 19.48
C CYS A 73 3.45 -2.27 19.05
N LYS A 74 2.51 -2.87 19.79
CA LYS A 74 1.96 -4.20 19.49
C LYS A 74 0.70 -4.17 18.62
N ASP A 75 0.04 -3.01 18.57
CA ASP A 75 -1.23 -2.85 17.86
C ASP A 75 -1.37 -1.44 17.28
N ILE A 76 -2.34 -1.30 16.37
CA ILE A 76 -2.60 -0.08 15.63
C ILE A 76 -2.97 1.11 16.54
N ASN A 77 -3.63 0.87 17.68
CA ASN A 77 -4.05 1.93 18.59
C ASN A 77 -2.86 2.50 19.35
N GLN A 78 -1.93 1.65 19.77
CA GLN A 78 -0.66 2.08 20.36
C GLN A 78 0.14 2.92 19.38
N SER A 79 0.30 2.46 18.13
CA SER A 79 0.99 3.24 17.09
C SER A 79 0.30 4.57 16.82
N ARG A 80 -1.04 4.59 16.75
CA ARG A 80 -1.82 5.83 16.59
C ARG A 80 -1.55 6.83 17.72
N LYS A 81 -1.49 6.34 18.96
CA LYS A 81 -1.18 7.17 20.14
C LYS A 81 0.24 7.72 20.06
N VAL A 82 1.23 6.86 19.78
CA VAL A 82 2.64 7.26 19.63
C VAL A 82 2.78 8.35 18.55
N ILE A 83 2.13 8.21 17.40
CA ILE A 83 2.16 9.21 16.33
C ILE A 83 1.60 10.55 16.81
N LYS A 84 0.44 10.54 17.48
CA LYS A 84 -0.21 11.77 17.98
C LYS A 84 0.62 12.46 19.06
N ASP A 85 1.12 11.70 20.02
CA ASP A 85 1.91 12.23 21.15
C ASP A 85 3.25 12.83 20.68
N ASN A 86 3.77 12.35 19.54
CA ASN A 86 5.04 12.80 18.98
C ASN A 86 4.88 13.79 17.81
N ASP A 87 3.66 14.21 17.45
CA ASP A 87 3.41 15.07 16.28
C ASP A 87 4.17 16.41 16.37
N ALA A 88 4.22 17.01 17.56
CA ALA A 88 4.96 18.25 17.79
C ALA A 88 6.46 18.08 17.56
N ALA A 89 7.05 17.01 18.09
CA ALA A 89 8.47 16.71 17.91
C ALA A 89 8.81 16.39 16.44
N ILE A 90 7.92 15.67 15.74
CA ILE A 90 8.07 15.40 14.30
C ILE A 90 8.08 16.71 13.50
N LYS A 91 7.15 17.63 13.79
CA LYS A 91 7.12 18.96 13.19
C LYS A 91 8.39 19.75 13.45
N GLU A 92 8.91 19.71 14.68
CA GLU A 92 10.15 20.40 15.05
C GLU A 92 11.34 19.88 14.24
N ILE A 93 11.50 18.56 14.15
CA ILE A 93 12.56 17.91 13.37
C ILE A 93 12.46 18.30 11.89
N ALA A 94 11.27 18.21 11.30
CA ALA A 94 11.05 18.56 9.91
C ALA A 94 11.38 20.04 9.63
N ASN A 95 10.93 20.95 10.51
CA ASN A 95 11.22 22.39 10.40
C ASN A 95 12.72 22.68 10.54
N LYS A 96 13.41 21.99 11.44
CA LYS A 96 14.86 22.11 11.62
C LYS A 96 15.60 21.76 10.32
N ILE A 97 15.28 20.60 9.73
CA ILE A 97 15.90 20.13 8.48
C ILE A 97 15.66 21.12 7.33
N ILE A 98 14.44 21.67 7.23
CA ILE A 98 14.08 22.67 6.22
C ILE A 98 14.92 23.94 6.35
N LYS A 99 15.07 24.45 7.58
CA LYS A 99 15.87 25.64 7.86
C LYS A 99 17.37 25.40 7.62
N GLU A 100 17.89 24.25 8.02
CA GLU A 100 19.30 23.86 7.79
C GLU A 100 19.63 23.75 6.29
N ASN A 101 18.65 23.39 5.48
CA ASN A 101 18.75 23.37 4.02
C ASN A 101 18.51 24.74 3.35
N GLY A 102 18.31 25.81 4.12
CA GLY A 102 18.15 27.18 3.61
C GLY A 102 16.74 27.53 3.12
N TYR A 103 15.73 26.73 3.44
CA TYR A 103 14.34 26.98 3.05
C TYR A 103 13.52 27.56 4.22
N ASN A 104 12.40 28.21 3.89
CA ASN A 104 11.43 28.77 4.83
C ASN A 104 10.03 28.14 4.67
N TYR A 105 9.95 26.95 4.08
CA TYR A 105 8.68 26.27 3.87
C TYR A 105 8.00 25.94 5.21
N ASN A 106 6.68 26.12 5.24
CA ASN A 106 5.87 25.66 6.35
C ASN A 106 5.75 24.12 6.32
N ILE A 107 5.58 23.52 7.49
CA ILE A 107 5.26 22.10 7.65
C ILE A 107 3.85 21.94 8.18
N ASN A 108 3.05 21.12 7.50
CA ASN A 108 1.78 20.65 8.02
C ASN A 108 1.81 19.13 8.19
N THR A 109 1.25 18.66 9.29
CA THR A 109 1.11 17.22 9.56
C THR A 109 -0.32 16.87 9.87
N LYS A 110 -0.76 15.68 9.42
CA LYS A 110 -2.13 15.23 9.65
C LYS A 110 -2.21 13.73 9.72
N LEU A 111 -2.92 13.22 10.72
CA LEU A 111 -3.36 11.84 10.82
C LEU A 111 -4.83 11.77 10.39
N SER A 112 -5.10 11.31 9.17
CA SER A 112 -6.46 11.22 8.63
C SER A 112 -6.59 10.11 7.61
N TYR A 113 -7.83 9.81 7.21
CA TYR A 113 -8.07 8.85 6.14
C TYR A 113 -7.92 9.48 4.76
N GLU A 114 -7.13 8.86 3.89
CA GLU A 114 -6.79 9.37 2.56
C GLU A 114 -6.84 8.27 1.50
N ASN A 115 -7.01 8.67 0.24
CA ASN A 115 -6.97 7.75 -0.88
C ASN A 115 -5.53 7.45 -1.30
N PHE A 116 -5.20 6.17 -1.37
CA PHE A 116 -3.90 5.69 -1.82
C PHE A 116 -4.05 4.98 -3.16
N PRO A 117 -3.15 5.21 -4.12
CA PRO A 117 -3.00 4.33 -5.27
C PRO A 117 -2.40 2.98 -4.84
N ILE A 118 -2.37 2.03 -5.77
CA ILE A 118 -1.65 0.76 -5.55
C ILE A 118 -0.17 1.05 -5.26
N LYS A 119 0.40 0.40 -4.25
CA LYS A 119 1.82 0.52 -3.87
C LYS A 119 2.45 -0.82 -3.55
N THR A 120 3.61 -1.06 -4.12
CA THR A 120 4.39 -2.29 -3.94
C THR A 120 5.54 -2.06 -2.96
N TYR A 121 5.70 -2.98 -2.02
CA TYR A 121 6.76 -3.00 -1.01
C TYR A 121 7.35 -4.41 -0.97
N GLY A 122 8.57 -4.57 -1.50
CA GLY A 122 9.18 -5.89 -1.63
C GLY A 122 8.28 -6.87 -2.40
N ASN A 123 7.90 -7.97 -1.75
CA ASN A 123 7.04 -9.00 -2.35
C ASN A 123 5.54 -8.74 -2.20
N ILE A 124 5.08 -7.60 -1.65
CA ILE A 124 3.64 -7.32 -1.48
C ILE A 124 3.17 -6.10 -2.28
N SER A 125 1.91 -6.10 -2.70
CA SER A 125 1.21 -4.95 -3.30
C SER A 125 -0.03 -4.61 -2.47
N LEU A 126 -0.02 -3.43 -1.87
CA LEU A 126 -1.18 -2.89 -1.19
C LEU A 126 -2.15 -2.30 -2.23
N PRO A 127 -3.43 -2.72 -2.22
CA PRO A 127 -4.41 -2.28 -3.21
C PRO A 127 -4.74 -0.79 -3.06
N GLN A 128 -5.29 -0.20 -4.12
CA GLN A 128 -5.85 1.15 -4.07
C GLN A 128 -7.03 1.18 -3.11
N GLY A 129 -7.16 2.28 -2.36
CA GLY A 129 -8.32 2.50 -1.49
C GLY A 129 -8.06 3.56 -0.43
N LYS A 130 -8.97 3.63 0.55
CA LYS A 130 -8.89 4.60 1.64
C LYS A 130 -8.19 3.99 2.84
N TYR A 131 -7.16 4.66 3.36
CA TYR A 131 -6.33 4.19 4.48
C TYR A 131 -6.17 5.30 5.52
N GLU A 132 -6.06 4.94 6.80
CA GLU A 132 -5.54 5.88 7.80
C GLU A 132 -4.07 6.17 7.48
N ALA A 133 -3.70 7.45 7.45
CA ALA A 133 -2.37 7.88 7.06
C ALA A 133 -1.88 9.05 7.89
N TYR A 134 -0.64 8.94 8.35
CA TYR A 134 0.11 10.08 8.84
C TYR A 134 0.81 10.78 7.67
N ARG A 135 0.65 12.08 7.56
CA ARG A 135 1.17 12.88 6.45
C ARG A 135 2.07 13.98 6.95
N ILE A 136 3.15 14.22 6.21
CA ILE A 136 3.98 15.41 6.33
C ILE A 136 3.93 16.13 4.99
N ILE A 137 3.44 17.36 5.01
CA ILE A 137 3.26 18.20 3.83
C ILE A 137 4.27 19.34 3.95
N ILE A 138 5.22 19.38 3.01
CA ILE A 138 6.24 20.42 2.93
C ILE A 138 5.73 21.53 2.02
N GLY A 139 5.69 22.77 2.52
CA GLY A 139 5.25 23.94 1.76
C GLY A 139 3.84 23.77 1.21
N GLU A 140 3.66 23.98 -0.10
CA GLU A 140 2.37 23.85 -0.77
C GLU A 140 1.93 22.40 -1.02
N GLY A 141 2.83 21.43 -0.86
CA GLY A 141 2.49 20.02 -1.03
C GLY A 141 2.12 19.62 -2.46
N LYS A 142 2.66 20.28 -3.47
CA LYS A 142 2.34 20.01 -4.90
C LYS A 142 3.25 18.97 -5.54
N GLY A 143 4.29 18.54 -4.82
CA GLY A 143 5.29 17.61 -5.34
C GLY A 143 4.96 16.13 -5.13
N GLN A 144 5.84 15.27 -5.63
CA GLN A 144 5.67 13.83 -5.51
C GLN A 144 5.68 13.34 -4.05
N ASN A 145 4.87 12.31 -3.80
CA ASN A 145 4.77 11.62 -2.54
C ASN A 145 5.90 10.60 -2.36
N TRP A 146 6.48 10.52 -1.16
CA TRP A 146 7.22 9.35 -0.70
C TRP A 146 6.30 8.49 0.17
N TRP A 147 6.11 7.22 -0.18
CA TRP A 147 5.07 6.36 0.41
C TRP A 147 5.64 5.27 1.31
N CYS A 148 4.94 4.97 2.39
CA CYS A 148 5.33 3.92 3.32
C CYS A 148 4.16 3.35 4.15
N VAL A 149 4.44 2.31 4.94
CA VAL A 149 3.56 1.75 5.97
C VAL A 149 4.24 1.91 7.33
N MET A 150 3.62 2.69 8.20
CA MET A 150 4.14 3.03 9.53
C MET A 150 3.69 2.02 10.60
N PHE A 151 2.50 1.44 10.43
CA PHE A 151 2.05 0.26 11.16
C PHE A 151 1.43 -0.77 10.20
N PRO A 152 1.87 -2.04 10.20
CA PRO A 152 3.07 -2.52 10.90
C PRO A 152 4.32 -1.80 10.33
N PRO A 153 5.43 -1.80 11.08
CA PRO A 153 6.58 -0.93 10.83
C PRO A 153 7.44 -1.22 9.58
N LEU A 154 6.85 -1.20 8.37
CA LEU A 154 7.58 -1.46 7.13
C LEU A 154 8.52 -0.33 6.70
N CYS A 155 8.38 0.88 7.24
CA CYS A 155 9.30 1.98 6.93
C CYS A 155 10.76 1.73 7.30
N PHE A 156 11.03 0.64 8.02
CA PHE A 156 12.37 0.26 8.47
C PHE A 156 13.01 -0.79 7.59
N VAL A 157 12.21 -1.41 6.70
CA VAL A 157 12.70 -2.45 5.82
C VAL A 157 13.42 -1.80 4.65
N ASP A 158 14.72 -2.10 4.55
CA ASP A 158 15.53 -1.65 3.42
C ASP A 158 15.24 -2.52 2.20
N ILE A 159 14.39 -2.01 1.31
CA ILE A 159 13.93 -2.70 0.09
C ILE A 159 15.11 -3.03 -0.85
N THR A 160 16.26 -2.38 -0.71
CA THR A 160 17.46 -2.66 -1.52
C THR A 160 18.14 -3.99 -1.13
N LYS A 161 17.84 -4.54 0.05
CA LYS A 161 18.40 -5.80 0.57
C LYS A 161 17.72 -7.07 0.01
N GLY A 162 16.97 -6.94 -1.09
CA GLY A 162 16.39 -8.06 -1.84
C GLY A 162 15.63 -9.06 -0.95
N GLN A 163 16.10 -10.30 -0.89
CA GLN A 163 15.38 -11.39 -0.20
C GLN A 163 15.29 -11.20 1.33
N VAL A 164 16.24 -10.49 1.95
CA VAL A 164 16.16 -10.16 3.38
C VAL A 164 14.97 -9.22 3.64
N ALA A 165 14.82 -8.20 2.79
CA ALA A 165 13.70 -7.27 2.85
C ALA A 165 12.34 -7.97 2.69
N TYR A 166 12.28 -9.03 1.88
CA TYR A 166 11.04 -9.78 1.66
C TYR A 166 10.62 -10.56 2.91
N LYS A 167 11.57 -11.24 3.56
CA LYS A 167 11.29 -11.99 4.80
C LYS A 167 10.84 -11.06 5.93
N GLU A 168 11.47 -9.90 6.07
CA GLU A 168 11.09 -8.89 7.05
C GLU A 168 9.69 -8.34 6.75
N THR A 169 9.42 -7.96 5.49
CA THR A 169 8.11 -7.47 5.05
C THR A 169 7.01 -8.50 5.29
N GLU A 170 7.25 -9.76 4.94
CA GLU A 170 6.34 -10.87 5.17
C GLU A 170 6.04 -11.05 6.66
N LYS A 171 7.08 -11.08 7.50
CA LYS A 171 6.95 -11.24 8.95
C LYS A 171 6.10 -10.13 9.56
N GLU A 172 6.42 -8.88 9.26
CA GLU A 172 5.70 -7.72 9.80
C GLU A 172 4.23 -7.71 9.35
N MET A 173 3.96 -8.01 8.08
CA MET A 173 2.59 -8.02 7.57
C MET A 173 1.76 -9.19 8.09
N LYS A 174 2.35 -10.38 8.23
CA LYS A 174 1.67 -11.54 8.84
C LYS A 174 1.43 -11.38 10.33
N SER A 175 2.11 -10.44 11.00
CA SER A 175 1.82 -10.13 12.41
C SER A 175 0.46 -9.44 12.61
N VAL A 176 -0.05 -8.76 11.58
CA VAL A 176 -1.33 -8.03 11.64
C VAL A 176 -2.40 -8.60 10.71
N LEU A 177 -2.01 -9.25 9.61
CA LEU A 177 -2.93 -9.83 8.62
C LEU A 177 -3.08 -11.34 8.84
N ASN A 178 -4.30 -11.84 8.64
CA ASN A 178 -4.50 -13.28 8.54
C ASN A 178 -4.00 -13.82 7.19
N GLU A 179 -3.96 -15.15 7.05
CA GLU A 179 -3.43 -15.77 5.82
C GLU A 179 -4.16 -15.34 4.54
N SER A 180 -5.49 -15.19 4.60
CA SER A 180 -6.28 -14.85 3.41
C SER A 180 -6.03 -13.40 2.97
N GLU A 181 -5.89 -12.49 3.93
CA GLU A 181 -5.56 -11.08 3.72
C GLU A 181 -4.14 -10.94 3.17
N TYR A 182 -3.17 -11.65 3.76
CA TYR A 182 -1.79 -11.66 3.27
C TYR A 182 -1.68 -12.22 1.85
N LYS A 183 -2.32 -13.36 1.56
CA LYS A 183 -2.32 -13.97 0.22
C LYS A 183 -2.89 -13.06 -0.86
N ALA A 184 -3.81 -12.15 -0.53
CA ALA A 184 -4.36 -11.21 -1.49
C ALA A 184 -3.42 -10.04 -1.84
N ILE A 185 -2.43 -9.77 -1.00
CA ILE A 185 -1.42 -8.73 -1.25
C ILE A 185 -0.06 -9.31 -1.63
N ASP A 186 0.17 -10.61 -1.47
CA ASP A 186 1.43 -11.27 -1.79
C ASP A 186 1.62 -11.44 -3.30
N ASN A 187 2.67 -10.82 -3.83
CA ASN A 187 3.15 -10.98 -5.20
C ASN A 187 4.28 -12.01 -5.33
N GLY A 188 4.68 -12.69 -4.24
CA GLY A 188 5.80 -13.63 -4.19
C GLY A 188 5.72 -14.76 -5.22
N ILE A 189 4.52 -15.10 -5.70
CA ILE A 189 4.30 -16.08 -6.79
C ILE A 189 4.97 -15.63 -8.11
N GLN A 190 5.16 -14.32 -8.34
CA GLN A 190 5.84 -13.81 -9.54
C GLN A 190 7.38 -13.89 -9.43
N TYR A 191 7.96 -13.72 -8.23
CA TYR A 191 9.42 -13.69 -8.06
C TYR A 191 10.06 -15.07 -7.88
N SER A 192 9.33 -16.06 -7.34
CA SER A 192 9.83 -17.45 -7.24
C SER A 192 10.01 -18.14 -8.61
N LYS A 193 9.48 -17.56 -9.70
CA LYS A 193 9.62 -18.11 -11.07
C LYS A 193 10.82 -17.60 -11.85
N ASN A 194 11.50 -16.53 -11.40
CA ASN A 194 12.58 -15.90 -12.18
C ASN A 194 14.01 -16.29 -11.78
N SER A 195 14.21 -17.13 -10.76
CA SER A 195 15.56 -17.63 -10.39
C SER A 195 15.85 -19.07 -10.79
N ASN A 196 14.96 -19.76 -11.51
CA ASN A 196 15.27 -21.07 -12.09
C ASN A 196 15.04 -21.05 -13.59
N ASN A 197 16.15 -20.91 -14.31
CA ASN A 197 16.22 -21.16 -15.74
C ASN A 197 15.91 -22.65 -16.01
N LYS A 198 14.63 -22.95 -16.26
CA LYS A 198 14.18 -24.05 -17.11
C LYS A 198 12.74 -23.77 -17.52
N GLU A 199 12.58 -23.56 -18.81
CA GLU A 199 11.34 -23.36 -19.54
C GLU A 199 10.15 -24.12 -18.93
N LYS A 200 9.18 -23.38 -18.41
CA LYS A 200 7.79 -23.86 -18.36
C LYS A 200 6.91 -22.80 -18.99
N LYS A 201 6.57 -23.05 -20.27
CA LYS A 201 5.41 -22.47 -20.95
C LYS A 201 4.24 -22.46 -19.97
N ILE A 202 3.85 -21.28 -19.51
CA ILE A 202 2.61 -21.11 -18.77
C ILE A 202 1.48 -21.27 -19.80
N LYS A 203 0.99 -22.51 -19.96
CA LYS A 203 -0.35 -22.73 -20.52
C LYS A 203 -1.33 -22.17 -19.49
N MET A 204 -1.83 -20.96 -19.71
CA MET A 204 -3.05 -20.51 -19.03
C MET A 204 -4.20 -21.37 -19.56
N LYS A 205 -4.45 -22.52 -18.90
CA LYS A 205 -5.74 -23.20 -19.01
C LYS A 205 -6.75 -22.35 -18.23
N PHE A 206 -7.38 -21.41 -18.93
CA PHE A 206 -8.58 -20.77 -18.40
C PHE A 206 -9.67 -21.84 -18.32
N LYS A 207 -10.08 -22.19 -17.10
CA LYS A 207 -11.26 -23.05 -16.82
C LYS A 207 -12.56 -22.55 -17.46
N ILE A 208 -12.55 -21.35 -18.03
CA ILE A 208 -13.65 -20.75 -18.79
C ILE A 208 -13.82 -21.45 -20.15
N PHE A 209 -12.75 -21.98 -20.74
CA PHE A 209 -12.80 -22.60 -22.07
C PHE A 209 -13.47 -23.99 -22.05
N GLU A 210 -13.24 -24.78 -20.99
CA GLU A 210 -13.87 -26.10 -20.80
C GLU A 210 -15.40 -25.96 -20.59
N VAL A 211 -15.84 -24.91 -19.89
CA VAL A 211 -17.28 -24.66 -19.67
C VAL A 211 -17.98 -24.17 -20.95
N ILE A 212 -17.25 -23.53 -21.87
CA ILE A 212 -17.82 -23.06 -23.14
C ILE A 212 -17.98 -24.22 -24.13
N GLU A 213 -17.05 -25.18 -24.18
CA GLU A 213 -17.17 -26.37 -25.06
C GLU A 213 -18.34 -27.28 -24.67
N ASP A 214 -18.63 -27.42 -23.37
CA ASP A 214 -19.78 -28.21 -22.87
C ASP A 214 -21.15 -27.55 -23.11
N ILE A 215 -21.18 -26.23 -23.37
CA ILE A 215 -22.43 -25.50 -23.64
C ILE A 215 -22.76 -25.47 -25.15
N PHE A 216 -21.75 -25.66 -26.01
CA PHE A 216 -21.89 -25.61 -27.47
C PHE A 216 -21.71 -26.97 -28.17
N SER A 217 -21.58 -28.06 -27.42
CA SER A 217 -21.69 -29.45 -27.94
C SER A 217 -23.09 -30.02 -27.73
#